data_AF-A0A1S2QMS3-F1
#
_entry.id   AF-A0A1S2QMS3-F1
#
_cell.length_a   1.000
_cell.length_b   1.000
_cell.length_c   1.000
_cell.angle_alpha   90.00
_cell.angle_beta   90.00
_cell.angle_gamma   90.00
#
_symmetry.space_group_name_H-M   'P 1'
#
loop_
_entity.id
_entity.type
_entity.pdbx_description
1 polymer ?
#
loop_
_entity_poly.entity_id
_entity_poly.type
_entity_poly.pdbx_seq_one_letter_code
_entity_poly.pdbx_strand_id
1 'polypeptide(L)'
;MPAEAARTGEDTHESGPRKVARVVLLDPDDRILLLHGHEPGDPADDWWFTPGGGLEGAETREQAALRELAEETGITEVELGPVLWRRRCSFPFAGRRWDQDEWYYLARTAQTATAPTALTELERRSVAGARWWTCRELTRAHETVYPTRLAELLQRLLDEGPPAGPMTLDTEIV
;
A
#
# COMPACT_ATOMS: atom_id res chain seq x y z
N MET A 1 27.87 -16.40 -46.93
CA MET A 1 28.15 -16.95 -45.60
C MET A 1 28.11 -15.81 -44.59
N PRO A 2 27.48 -16.02 -43.43
CA PRO A 2 26.69 -15.02 -42.71
C PRO A 2 27.48 -14.34 -41.58
N ALA A 3 26.95 -13.21 -41.10
CA ALA A 3 27.21 -12.74 -39.73
C ALA A 3 25.85 -12.38 -39.10
N GLU A 4 25.47 -13.19 -38.14
CA GLU A 4 24.31 -13.07 -37.26
C GLU A 4 24.48 -11.97 -36.22
N ALA A 5 23.31 -11.49 -35.79
CA ALA A 5 22.97 -11.07 -34.43
C ALA A 5 23.75 -9.92 -33.77
N ALA A 6 23.04 -8.80 -33.63
CA ALA A 6 22.74 -8.27 -32.31
C ALA A 6 21.35 -7.61 -32.36
N ARG A 7 20.30 -8.39 -32.09
CA ARG A 7 19.02 -7.82 -31.66
C ARG A 7 19.20 -7.46 -30.19
N THR A 8 19.54 -6.20 -29.93
CA THR A 8 19.44 -5.64 -28.60
C THR A 8 17.97 -5.68 -28.22
N GLY A 9 17.63 -6.50 -27.23
CA GLY A 9 16.30 -6.50 -26.63
C GLY A 9 16.06 -5.10 -26.07
N GLU A 10 15.18 -4.35 -26.72
CA GLU A 10 14.56 -3.19 -26.11
C GLU A 10 13.71 -3.70 -24.95
N ASP A 11 14.20 -3.53 -23.73
CA ASP A 11 13.40 -3.58 -22.52
C ASP A 11 12.27 -2.57 -22.68
N THR A 12 11.09 -3.05 -23.10
CA THR A 12 9.84 -2.31 -23.07
C THR A 12 9.53 -1.95 -21.62
N HIS A 13 10.06 -0.82 -21.16
CA HIS A 13 9.57 -0.15 -19.98
C HIS A 13 8.13 0.27 -20.29
N GLU A 14 7.17 -0.43 -19.70
CA GLU A 14 5.77 0.00 -19.70
C GLU A 14 5.73 1.46 -19.23
N SER A 15 5.45 2.38 -20.16
CA SER A 15 5.51 3.84 -19.93
C SER A 15 4.29 4.33 -19.16
N GLY A 16 4.04 3.75 -18.00
CA GLY A 16 2.88 4.02 -17.15
C GLY A 16 3.25 4.03 -15.67
N PRO A 17 2.36 4.57 -14.81
CA PRO A 17 2.55 4.52 -13.37
C PRO A 17 2.64 3.06 -12.89
N ARG A 18 3.44 2.82 -11.86
CA ARG A 18 3.54 1.51 -11.20
C ARG A 18 2.14 1.13 -10.68
N LYS A 19 1.63 -0.01 -11.13
CA LYS A 19 0.37 -0.57 -10.64
C LYS A 19 0.59 -1.08 -9.22
N VAL A 20 -0.19 -0.56 -8.27
CA VAL A 20 -0.04 -0.87 -6.83
C VAL A 20 -1.37 -1.31 -6.24
N ALA A 21 -1.31 -2.28 -5.35
CA ALA A 21 -2.42 -2.74 -4.54
C ALA A 21 -2.13 -2.40 -3.07
N ARG A 22 -3.08 -1.72 -2.42
CA ARG A 22 -3.04 -1.33 -1.02
C ARG A 22 -4.16 -2.04 -0.27
N VAL A 23 -3.96 -2.32 1.01
CA VAL A 23 -4.95 -3.02 1.82
C VAL A 23 -5.41 -2.15 2.99
N VAL A 24 -6.71 -1.85 3.01
CA VAL A 24 -7.42 -1.32 4.18
C VAL A 24 -7.85 -2.52 5.01
N LEU A 25 -6.93 -3.01 5.84
CA LEU A 25 -7.16 -4.19 6.68
C LEU A 25 -7.81 -3.79 7.99
N LEU A 26 -9.00 -4.33 8.26
CA LEU A 26 -9.72 -4.13 9.51
C LEU A 26 -9.74 -5.40 10.36
N ASP A 27 -9.54 -5.23 11.66
CA ASP A 27 -9.72 -6.30 12.65
C ASP A 27 -11.18 -6.37 13.15
N PRO A 28 -11.52 -7.28 14.08
CA PRO A 28 -12.88 -7.39 14.61
C PRO A 28 -13.35 -6.18 15.43
N ASP A 29 -12.43 -5.30 15.85
CA ASP A 29 -12.70 -4.07 16.60
C ASP A 29 -12.76 -2.83 15.67
N ASP A 30 -12.79 -3.04 14.34
CA ASP A 30 -12.75 -2.00 13.31
C ASP A 30 -11.52 -1.07 13.41
N ARG A 31 -10.39 -1.60 13.92
CA ARG A 31 -9.09 -0.92 13.84
C ARG A 31 -8.45 -1.21 12.49
N ILE A 32 -7.80 -0.21 11.91
CA ILE A 32 -7.02 -0.34 10.68
C ILE A 32 -5.55 -0.63 10.98
N LEU A 33 -4.95 -1.59 10.26
CA LEU A 33 -3.50 -1.81 10.33
C LEU A 33 -2.76 -0.81 9.45
N LEU A 34 -1.78 -0.11 10.02
CA LEU A 34 -0.85 0.75 9.30
C LEU A 34 0.59 0.37 9.59
N LEU A 35 1.46 0.61 8.61
CA LEU A 35 2.91 0.47 8.70
C LEU A 35 3.54 1.85 8.92
N HIS A 36 4.58 1.91 9.76
CA HIS A 36 5.35 3.12 10.03
C HIS A 36 6.59 3.12 9.14
N GLY A 37 6.61 4.02 8.17
CA GLY A 37 7.70 4.23 7.23
C GLY A 37 8.49 5.48 7.54
N HIS A 38 9.72 5.55 7.05
CA HIS A 38 10.54 6.75 7.03
C HIS A 38 11.47 6.77 5.82
N GLU A 39 11.98 7.94 5.46
CA GLU A 39 13.02 8.04 4.42
C GLU A 39 14.29 7.31 4.90
N PRO A 40 14.88 6.39 4.11
CA PRO A 40 16.11 5.69 4.50
C PRO A 40 17.28 6.62 4.86
N GLY A 41 17.34 7.80 4.22
CA GLY A 41 18.38 8.81 4.47
C GLY A 41 18.07 9.78 5.61
N ASP A 42 16.82 9.86 6.07
CA ASP A 42 16.39 10.76 7.13
C ASP A 42 15.22 10.13 7.93
N PRO A 43 15.51 9.37 9.01
CA PRO A 43 14.47 8.73 9.82
C PRO A 43 13.52 9.71 10.54
N ALA A 44 13.80 11.01 10.55
CA ALA A 44 12.89 12.01 11.10
C ALA A 44 11.79 12.43 10.10
N ASP A 45 11.96 12.12 8.81
CA ASP A 45 10.91 12.21 7.79
C ASP A 45 10.15 10.88 7.77
N ASP A 46 9.10 10.79 8.60
CA ASP A 46 8.34 9.57 8.84
C ASP A 46 6.83 9.73 8.58
N TRP A 47 6.17 8.61 8.29
CA TRP A 47 4.74 8.58 7.98
C TRP A 47 4.14 7.20 8.22
N TRP A 48 2.81 7.15 8.35
CA TRP A 48 2.04 5.92 8.38
C TRP A 48 1.33 5.68 7.05
N PHE A 49 1.27 4.43 6.61
CA PHE A 49 0.63 4.04 5.37
C PHE A 49 0.04 2.63 5.46
N THR A 50 -0.88 2.30 4.56
CA THR A 50 -1.47 0.96 4.48
C THR A 50 -0.48 -0.05 3.93
N PRO A 51 -0.49 -1.32 4.39
CA PRO A 51 0.23 -2.42 3.75
C PRO A 51 -0.09 -2.51 2.26
N GLY A 52 0.87 -3.01 1.49
CA GLY A 52 0.72 -3.28 0.07
C GLY A 52 1.84 -2.70 -0.79
N GLY A 53 1.95 -3.25 -1.99
CA GLY A 53 3.03 -2.97 -2.92
C GLY A 53 2.62 -3.14 -4.38
N GLY A 54 3.63 -3.21 -5.24
CA GLY A 54 3.42 -3.17 -6.68
C GLY A 54 3.26 -4.56 -7.26
N LEU A 55 2.61 -4.62 -8.42
CA LEU A 55 2.44 -5.87 -9.14
C LEU A 55 3.78 -6.44 -9.60
N GLU A 56 3.92 -7.75 -9.46
CA GLU A 56 5.03 -8.55 -9.95
C GLU A 56 4.58 -9.50 -11.05
N GLY A 57 5.32 -9.50 -12.17
CA GLY A 57 5.04 -10.39 -13.30
C GLY A 57 3.62 -10.22 -13.85
N ALA A 58 2.83 -11.30 -13.78
CA ALA A 58 1.48 -11.38 -14.33
C ALA A 58 0.39 -11.42 -13.25
N GLU A 59 0.72 -11.10 -12.00
CA GLU A 59 -0.25 -11.16 -10.91
C GLU A 59 -1.36 -10.11 -11.06
N THR A 60 -2.54 -10.43 -10.56
CA THR A 60 -3.62 -9.44 -10.41
C THR A 60 -3.36 -8.53 -9.21
N ARG A 61 -4.09 -7.42 -9.13
CA ARG A 61 -4.00 -6.52 -7.97
C ARG A 61 -4.45 -7.19 -6.67
N GLU A 62 -5.43 -8.08 -6.75
CA GLU A 62 -5.88 -8.89 -5.61
C GLU A 62 -4.76 -9.82 -5.13
N GLN A 63 -4.06 -10.47 -6.06
CA GLN A 63 -2.92 -11.34 -5.75
C GLN A 63 -1.78 -10.54 -5.11
N ALA A 64 -1.45 -9.37 -5.68
CA ALA A 64 -0.46 -8.47 -5.12
C ALA A 64 -0.83 -8.02 -3.69
N ALA A 65 -2.09 -7.59 -3.46
CA ALA A 65 -2.54 -7.17 -2.13
C ALA A 65 -2.39 -8.27 -1.07
N LEU A 66 -2.75 -9.52 -1.41
CA LEU A 66 -2.63 -10.65 -0.49
C LEU A 66 -1.18 -11.06 -0.23
N ARG A 67 -0.34 -11.08 -1.29
CA ARG A 67 1.09 -11.38 -1.19
C ARG A 67 1.78 -10.37 -0.28
N GLU A 68 1.66 -9.08 -0.62
CA GLU A 68 2.32 -7.98 0.12
C GLU A 68 1.87 -7.95 1.58
N LEU A 69 0.56 -8.14 1.84
CA LEU A 69 0.07 -8.20 3.22
C LEU A 69 0.72 -9.35 4.00
N ALA A 70 0.85 -10.53 3.40
CA ALA A 70 1.50 -11.67 4.05
C ALA A 70 3.01 -11.43 4.26
N GLU A 71 3.70 -10.83 3.29
CA GLU A 71 5.14 -10.56 3.35
C GLU A 71 5.47 -9.48 4.39
N GLU A 72 4.72 -8.38 4.39
CA GLU A 72 4.95 -7.22 5.25
C GLU A 72 4.46 -7.41 6.68
N THR A 73 3.41 -8.22 6.88
CA THR A 73 2.74 -8.31 8.19
C THR A 73 2.63 -9.72 8.75
N GLY A 74 2.83 -10.76 7.94
CA GLY A 74 2.61 -12.16 8.32
C GLY A 74 1.14 -12.57 8.41
N ILE A 75 0.21 -11.67 8.05
CA ILE A 75 -1.23 -11.93 8.10
C ILE A 75 -1.66 -12.64 6.82
N THR A 76 -2.23 -13.85 6.97
CA THR A 76 -2.67 -14.69 5.84
C THR A 76 -4.14 -15.10 5.93
N GLU A 77 -4.73 -15.09 7.11
CA GLU A 77 -6.16 -15.36 7.31
C GLU A 77 -7.00 -14.11 7.05
N VAL A 78 -7.32 -13.87 5.77
CA VAL A 78 -7.94 -12.62 5.33
C VAL A 78 -9.14 -12.88 4.43
N GLU A 79 -10.23 -12.18 4.69
CA GLU A 79 -11.34 -12.04 3.77
C GLU A 79 -11.13 -10.77 2.93
N LEU A 80 -10.75 -10.94 1.66
CA LEU A 80 -10.57 -9.83 0.75
C LEU A 80 -11.93 -9.38 0.18
N GLY A 81 -12.26 -8.12 0.41
CA GLY A 81 -13.47 -7.47 -0.05
C GLY A 81 -13.28 -6.65 -1.34
N PRO A 82 -14.20 -5.71 -1.63
CA PRO A 82 -14.16 -4.91 -2.84
C PRO A 82 -13.04 -3.88 -2.82
N VAL A 83 -12.76 -3.33 -4.00
CA VAL A 83 -11.94 -2.11 -4.14
C VAL A 83 -12.75 -0.93 -3.61
N LEU A 84 -12.22 -0.28 -2.58
CA LEU A 84 -12.80 0.93 -1.98
C LEU A 84 -12.43 2.15 -2.81
N TRP A 85 -11.13 2.32 -3.07
CA TRP A 85 -10.59 3.57 -3.60
C TRP A 85 -9.54 3.33 -4.67
N ARG A 86 -9.39 4.33 -5.55
CA ARG A 86 -8.30 4.42 -6.52
C ARG A 86 -7.61 5.76 -6.38
N ARG A 87 -6.28 5.77 -6.42
CA ARG A 87 -5.47 6.98 -6.27
C ARG A 87 -4.30 6.92 -7.22
N ARG A 88 -4.02 8.05 -7.88
CA ARG A 88 -2.72 8.27 -8.54
C ARG A 88 -1.89 9.15 -7.63
N CYS A 89 -0.66 8.77 -7.36
CA CYS A 89 0.25 9.60 -6.56
C CYS A 89 1.66 9.61 -7.16
N SER A 90 2.39 10.68 -6.87
CA SER A 90 3.80 10.81 -7.23
C SER A 90 4.56 11.42 -6.08
N PHE A 91 5.63 10.77 -5.61
CA PHE A 91 6.39 11.25 -4.46
C PHE A 91 7.87 10.84 -4.54
N PRO A 92 8.80 11.64 -3.99
CA PRO A 92 10.19 11.23 -3.80
C PRO A 92 10.30 10.23 -2.64
N PHE A 93 11.02 9.13 -2.85
CA PHE A 93 11.37 8.19 -1.79
C PHE A 93 12.62 7.38 -2.18
N ALA A 94 13.55 7.22 -1.25
CA ALA A 94 14.80 6.48 -1.45
C ALA A 94 15.61 7.02 -2.66
N GLY A 95 15.70 8.34 -2.77
CA GLY A 95 16.47 9.03 -3.81
C GLY A 95 15.90 8.96 -5.23
N ARG A 96 14.69 8.44 -5.43
CA ARG A 96 13.99 8.44 -6.73
C ARG A 96 12.56 8.93 -6.60
N ARG A 97 11.96 9.34 -7.71
CA ARG A 97 10.52 9.60 -7.78
C ARG A 97 9.76 8.33 -8.10
N TRP A 98 8.64 8.12 -7.40
CA TRP A 98 7.73 7.00 -7.58
C TRP A 98 6.41 7.52 -8.12
N ASP A 99 5.97 7.02 -9.28
CA ASP A 99 4.65 7.29 -9.83
C ASP A 99 3.78 6.03 -9.69
N GLN A 100 2.65 6.13 -8.99
CA GLN A 100 1.83 4.97 -8.64
C GLN A 100 0.37 5.13 -9.04
N ASP A 101 -0.23 4.03 -9.49
CA ASP A 101 -1.67 3.82 -9.69
C ASP A 101 -2.15 2.80 -8.66
N GLU A 102 -2.55 3.34 -7.51
CA GLU A 102 -2.88 2.61 -6.29
C GLU A 102 -4.37 2.24 -6.25
N TRP A 103 -4.66 0.97 -5.94
CA TRP A 103 -6.00 0.46 -5.70
C TRP A 103 -6.09 -0.04 -4.27
N TYR A 104 -7.05 0.48 -3.50
CA TYR A 104 -7.23 0.16 -2.09
C TYR A 104 -8.33 -0.88 -1.95
N TYR A 105 -7.98 -2.08 -1.49
CA TYR A 105 -8.91 -3.17 -1.21
C TYR A 105 -9.31 -3.14 0.25
N LEU A 106 -10.61 -3.33 0.52
CA LEU A 106 -11.06 -3.68 1.86
C LEU A 106 -10.62 -5.10 2.18
N ALA A 107 -10.15 -5.33 3.39
CA ALA A 107 -9.91 -6.66 3.91
C ALA A 107 -10.35 -6.75 5.38
N ARG A 108 -10.80 -7.93 5.81
CA ARG A 108 -11.05 -8.23 7.22
C ARG A 108 -10.24 -9.43 7.68
N THR A 109 -9.79 -9.40 8.93
CA THR A 109 -9.06 -10.52 9.55
C THR A 109 -9.41 -10.64 11.03
N ALA A 110 -9.24 -11.85 11.59
CA ALA A 110 -9.19 -12.07 13.03
C ALA A 110 -7.74 -12.19 13.56
N GLN A 111 -6.75 -12.30 12.66
CA GLN A 111 -5.33 -12.40 12.99
C GLN A 111 -4.75 -10.99 13.21
N THR A 112 -4.57 -10.59 14.46
CA THR A 112 -4.04 -9.26 14.81
C THR A 112 -2.55 -9.23 15.12
N ALA A 113 -1.95 -10.41 15.37
CA ALA A 113 -0.51 -10.51 15.57
C ALA A 113 0.23 -10.32 14.25
N THR A 114 1.10 -9.31 14.21
CA THR A 114 1.94 -8.99 13.04
C THR A 114 3.36 -9.51 13.24
N ALA A 115 3.87 -10.23 12.24
CA ALA A 115 5.25 -10.66 12.16
C ALA A 115 5.69 -10.59 10.69
N PRO A 116 6.40 -9.53 10.27
CA PRO A 116 6.92 -9.43 8.90
C PRO A 116 7.75 -10.66 8.53
N THR A 117 7.51 -11.24 7.36
CA THR A 117 8.10 -12.53 6.97
C THR A 117 9.10 -12.42 5.83
N ALA A 118 8.90 -11.49 4.91
CA ALA A 118 9.68 -11.42 3.67
C ALA A 118 9.86 -9.99 3.15
N LEU A 119 10.17 -9.04 4.04
CA LEU A 119 10.41 -7.65 3.66
C LEU A 119 11.47 -7.53 2.57
N THR A 120 11.26 -6.63 1.62
CA THR A 120 12.29 -6.25 0.65
C THR A 120 13.44 -5.55 1.36
N GLU A 121 14.57 -5.43 0.67
CA GLU A 121 15.73 -4.71 1.20
C GLU A 121 15.44 -3.22 1.44
N LEU A 122 14.52 -2.63 0.66
CA LEU A 122 14.10 -1.26 0.86
C LEU A 122 13.22 -1.14 2.11
N GLU A 123 12.22 -2.00 2.27
CA GLU A 123 11.35 -2.01 3.46
C GLU A 123 12.14 -2.26 4.73
N ARG A 124 13.10 -3.20 4.74
CA ARG A 124 13.95 -3.44 5.93
C ARG A 124 14.69 -2.21 6.43
N ARG A 125 14.97 -1.25 5.54
CA ARG A 125 15.68 0.01 5.87
C ARG A 125 14.75 1.20 6.10
N SER A 126 13.45 1.05 5.84
CA SER A 126 12.50 2.16 5.84
C SER A 126 11.22 1.90 6.64
N VAL A 127 10.93 0.67 7.04
CA VAL A 127 9.76 0.31 7.83
C VAL A 127 10.19 0.01 9.26
N ALA A 128 9.73 0.84 10.18
CA ALA A 128 10.08 0.75 11.61
C ALA A 128 9.12 -0.13 12.42
N GLY A 129 7.89 -0.35 11.92
CA GLY A 129 6.93 -1.21 12.60
C GLY A 129 5.52 -1.13 12.03
N ALA A 130 4.58 -1.74 12.74
CA ALA A 130 3.17 -1.77 12.41
C ALA A 130 2.31 -1.52 13.65
N ARG A 131 1.14 -0.92 13.46
CA ARG A 131 0.19 -0.63 14.54
C ARG A 131 -1.24 -0.68 14.04
N TRP A 132 -2.12 -1.22 14.89
CA TRP A 132 -3.56 -1.11 14.74
C TRP A 132 -4.05 0.23 15.29
N TRP A 133 -4.77 0.99 14.46
CA TRP A 133 -5.30 2.31 14.78
C TRP A 133 -6.82 2.29 14.76
N THR A 134 -7.45 2.85 15.80
CA THR A 134 -8.86 3.22 15.73
C THR A 134 -9.05 4.46 14.85
N CYS A 135 -10.24 4.61 14.26
CA CYS A 135 -10.59 5.83 13.53
C CYS A 135 -10.39 7.09 14.40
N ARG A 136 -10.77 7.01 15.69
CA ARG A 136 -10.63 8.10 16.66
C ARG A 136 -9.17 8.48 16.94
N GLU A 137 -8.26 7.52 16.98
CA GLU A 137 -6.82 7.80 17.11
C GLU A 137 -6.31 8.50 15.85
N LEU A 138 -6.69 8.05 14.66
CA LEU A 138 -6.27 8.69 13.40
C LEU A 138 -6.78 10.13 13.29
N THR A 139 -8.02 10.42 13.69
CA THR A 139 -8.55 11.81 13.67
C THR A 139 -7.79 12.75 14.60
N ARG A 140 -7.08 12.21 15.60
CA ARG A 140 -6.35 12.98 16.62
C ARG A 140 -4.84 12.90 16.45
N ALA A 141 -4.37 12.09 15.51
CA ALA A 141 -2.97 11.93 15.21
C ALA A 141 -2.41 13.28 14.72
N HIS A 142 -1.20 13.58 15.15
CA HIS A 142 -0.41 14.68 14.61
C HIS A 142 0.65 14.15 13.63
N GLU A 143 0.83 12.83 13.60
CA GLU A 143 1.68 12.10 12.68
C GLU A 143 1.16 12.19 11.24
N THR A 144 2.07 12.17 10.28
CA THR A 144 1.74 12.11 8.86
C THR A 144 1.13 10.75 8.54
N VAL A 145 -0.05 10.72 7.92
CA VAL A 145 -0.72 9.49 7.48
C VAL A 145 -1.11 9.64 6.02
N TYR A 146 -0.77 8.63 5.22
CA TYR A 146 -1.18 8.55 3.81
C TYR A 146 -2.18 7.41 3.56
N PRO A 147 -3.20 7.65 2.72
CA PRO A 147 -3.56 8.92 2.08
C PRO A 147 -3.97 10.00 3.11
N THR A 148 -3.80 11.28 2.80
CA THR A 148 -3.97 12.38 3.80
C THR A 148 -5.37 12.43 4.41
N ARG A 149 -6.38 11.97 3.68
CA ARG A 149 -7.79 11.90 4.11
C ARG A 149 -8.17 10.54 4.72
N LEU A 150 -7.21 9.69 5.07
CA LEU A 150 -7.49 8.31 5.52
C LEU A 150 -8.46 8.26 6.72
N ALA A 151 -8.32 9.16 7.69
CA ALA A 151 -9.22 9.19 8.85
C ALA A 151 -10.68 9.46 8.45
N GLU A 152 -10.92 10.43 7.56
CA GLU A 152 -12.26 10.75 7.05
C GLU A 152 -12.84 9.59 6.22
N LEU A 153 -12.01 9.01 5.35
CA LEU A 153 -12.40 7.89 4.49
C LEU A 153 -12.73 6.64 5.32
N LEU A 154 -11.96 6.36 6.37
CA LEU A 154 -12.21 5.26 7.29
C LEU A 154 -13.49 5.49 8.09
N GLN A 155 -13.70 6.70 8.63
CA GLN A 155 -14.93 7.02 9.35
C GLN A 155 -16.16 6.75 8.47
N ARG A 156 -16.14 7.23 7.23
CA ARG A 156 -17.22 7.01 6.27
C ARG A 156 -17.42 5.54 5.95
N LEU A 157 -16.34 4.78 5.74
CA LEU A 157 -16.41 3.34 5.50
C LEU A 157 -17.08 2.60 6.67
N LEU A 158 -16.80 2.99 7.91
CA LEU A 158 -17.38 2.36 9.09
C LEU A 158 -18.86 2.74 9.29
N ASP A 159 -19.24 3.97 8.96
CA ASP A 159 -20.61 4.47 9.13
C ASP A 159 -21.55 4.02 8.00
N GLU A 160 -21.08 4.09 6.74
CA GLU A 160 -21.90 3.87 5.54
C GLU A 160 -21.64 2.50 4.88
N GLY A 161 -20.55 1.82 5.24
CA GLY A 161 -20.07 0.62 4.57
C GLY A 161 -19.25 0.91 3.30
N PRO A 162 -18.82 -0.15 2.58
CA PRO A 162 -18.08 -0.01 1.34
C PRO A 162 -18.90 0.75 0.28
N PRO A 163 -18.27 1.63 -0.53
CA PRO A 163 -18.98 2.33 -1.59
C PRO A 163 -19.47 1.34 -2.65
N ALA A 164 -20.57 1.69 -3.35
CA ALA A 164 -21.15 0.85 -4.40
C ALA A 164 -20.20 0.59 -5.60
N GLY A 165 -19.15 1.41 -5.73
CA GLY A 165 -18.04 1.20 -6.65
C GLY A 165 -16.82 2.01 -6.21
N PRO A 166 -15.64 1.76 -6.83
CA PRO A 166 -14.40 2.38 -6.40
C PRO A 166 -14.45 3.91 -6.53
N MET A 167 -14.17 4.61 -5.44
CA MET A 167 -14.09 6.07 -5.45
C MET A 167 -12.69 6.51 -5.88
N THR A 168 -12.60 7.47 -6.80
CA THR A 168 -11.31 8.09 -7.14
C THR A 168 -10.97 9.13 -6.09
N LEU A 169 -9.82 8.97 -5.44
CA LEU A 169 -9.25 9.97 -4.53
C LEU A 169 -8.46 11.00 -5.33
N ASP A 170 -8.30 12.19 -4.74
CA ASP A 170 -7.51 13.25 -5.32
C ASP A 170 -6.05 12.79 -5.56
N THR A 171 -5.45 13.30 -6.63
CA THR A 171 -4.04 13.01 -6.94
C THR A 171 -3.17 13.73 -5.94
N GLU A 172 -2.34 12.99 -5.20
CA GLU A 172 -1.36 13.57 -4.29
C GLU A 172 0.02 13.53 -4.95
N ILE A 173 0.55 14.71 -5.27
CA ILE A 173 1.91 14.90 -5.79
C ILE A 173 2.69 15.64 -4.72
N VAL A 174 3.75 15.01 -4.21
CA VAL A 174 4.66 15.55 -3.20
C VAL A 174 6.01 15.87 -3.85
#